data_AF-A0AAD3D897-F1
#
_entry.id   AF-A0AAD3D897-F1
#
_cell.length_a   1.000
_cell.length_b   1.000
_cell.length_c   1.000
_cell.angle_alpha   90.00
_cell.angle_beta   90.00
_cell.angle_gamma   90.00
#
_symmetry.space_group_name_H-M   'P 1'
#
loop_
_entity.id
_entity.type
_entity.pdbx_description
1 polymer ?
#
loop_
_entity_poly.entity_id
_entity_poly.type
_entity_poly.pdbx_seq_one_letter_code
_entity_poly.pdbx_strand_id
1 'polypeptide(L)'
;MAKFGIAAIAVLAASANAFAPANTRAVHSVESTSSAIMAAATEAPLSPATIWGPKISNIVEEQKKYNSQTKPDFAPTISAKDLGLEGDKDAQLKYVTENAMDIKTKMVENGAVIFRDFELMKEQEGFVKFYEALGMKTCLDPLHSVSARPTVDGKKDSPVYEAVNKESRKNFFIGMHNEFVGTRAPRAAAFVCFKAAETGGEFLIADGRSIFRDLKSDLVEKLYNRSIRYSVMELPFFGWLENVPNPLQAPLMGAIKGLASAAINSKVDFSVDLQWGEGGYDNVKMLQARAPSQPPIVVHPVTGDPTWFCNVHSHSSKLRKDREAKYGAERFEDGASQINKSDMFYGDDGDISDEDLEHMDEVTMKNVQFVKMTEGDVVLLDNYKCMHGRNVFDGTRKHGVAWFEGWEGEEEMKKKYAGDAAATVAP
;
A
#
# COMPACT_ATOMS: atom_id res chain seq x y z
N MET A 1 21.46 15.04 -46.16
CA MET A 1 20.16 15.67 -45.83
C MET A 1 19.38 14.68 -44.96
N ALA A 2 19.65 14.58 -43.65
CA ALA A 2 19.12 15.44 -42.59
C ALA A 2 17.57 15.45 -42.53
N LYS A 3 16.94 14.35 -42.05
CA LYS A 3 15.55 14.31 -41.57
C LYS A 3 15.31 13.17 -40.55
N PHE A 4 16.10 13.07 -39.49
CA PHE A 4 15.73 12.25 -38.32
C PHE A 4 16.36 12.88 -37.07
N GLY A 5 15.65 13.82 -36.46
CA GLY A 5 16.18 14.54 -35.29
C GLY A 5 15.14 15.21 -34.38
N ILE A 6 13.85 15.13 -34.68
CA ILE A 6 12.81 15.87 -33.92
C ILE A 6 11.72 14.93 -33.33
N ALA A 7 11.66 13.66 -33.75
CA ALA A 7 10.62 12.74 -33.28
C ALA A 7 10.83 12.18 -31.85
N ALA A 8 12.07 12.11 -31.35
CA ALA A 8 12.36 11.47 -30.05
C ALA A 8 11.95 12.31 -28.83
N ILE A 9 11.96 13.65 -28.94
CA ILE A 9 11.49 14.55 -27.87
C ILE A 9 9.96 14.53 -27.78
N ALA A 10 9.27 14.34 -28.91
CA ALA A 10 7.81 14.22 -28.95
C ALA A 10 7.30 12.92 -28.31
N VAL A 11 8.10 11.85 -28.26
CA VAL A 11 7.71 10.58 -27.61
C VAL A 11 7.73 10.70 -26.08
N LEU A 12 8.63 11.50 -25.50
CA LEU A 12 8.60 11.84 -24.06
C LEU A 12 7.34 12.64 -23.67
N ALA A 13 6.83 13.48 -24.59
CA ALA A 13 5.58 14.22 -24.38
C ALA A 13 4.32 13.38 -24.69
N ALA A 14 4.41 12.39 -25.58
CA ALA A 14 3.29 11.50 -25.91
C ALA A 14 3.12 10.37 -24.89
N SER A 15 4.19 9.86 -24.28
CA SER A 15 4.10 8.96 -23.12
C SER A 15 3.66 9.70 -21.84
N ALA A 16 3.85 11.03 -21.80
CA ALA A 16 3.26 11.88 -20.76
C ALA A 16 1.72 11.99 -20.84
N ASN A 17 1.09 11.60 -21.96
CA ASN A 17 -0.37 11.48 -22.07
C ASN A 17 -0.94 10.19 -21.48
N ALA A 18 -0.10 9.22 -21.07
CA ALA A 18 -0.55 8.11 -20.23
C ALA A 18 -0.95 8.57 -18.81
N PHE A 19 -0.68 9.85 -18.49
CA PHE A 19 -0.98 10.51 -17.22
C PHE A 19 -1.72 11.85 -17.42
N ALA A 20 -2.41 12.05 -18.54
CA ALA A 20 -3.22 13.25 -18.77
C ALA A 20 -4.70 12.94 -18.48
N PRO A 21 -5.40 13.69 -17.60
CA PRO A 21 -6.86 13.68 -17.59
C PRO A 21 -7.37 14.29 -18.91
N ALA A 22 -8.47 13.75 -19.42
CA ALA A 22 -9.10 14.24 -20.64
C ALA A 22 -9.43 15.75 -20.55
N ASN A 23 -9.10 16.47 -21.63
CA ASN A 23 -9.33 17.91 -21.87
C ASN A 23 -10.52 18.53 -21.10
N THR A 24 -10.23 19.49 -20.22
CA THR A 24 -11.20 20.48 -19.77
C THR A 24 -11.38 21.55 -20.85
N ARG A 25 -12.53 21.55 -21.53
CA ARG A 25 -12.99 22.71 -22.32
C ARG A 25 -13.35 23.86 -21.38
N ALA A 26 -12.91 25.06 -21.76
CA ALA A 26 -13.16 26.31 -21.05
C ALA A 26 -14.65 26.52 -20.74
N VAL A 27 -14.97 26.80 -19.48
CA VAL A 27 -16.29 27.26 -19.06
C VAL A 27 -16.21 28.76 -18.83
N HIS A 28 -17.00 29.49 -19.61
CA HIS A 28 -17.23 30.92 -19.44
C HIS A 28 -17.84 31.20 -18.06
N SER A 29 -17.31 32.21 -17.40
CA SER A 29 -17.87 32.82 -16.19
C SER A 29 -19.26 33.39 -16.48
N VAL A 30 -20.27 32.90 -15.75
CA VAL A 30 -21.52 33.64 -15.54
C VAL A 30 -21.76 33.63 -14.03
N GLU A 31 -21.61 34.80 -13.42
CA GLU A 31 -22.06 35.07 -12.06
C GLU A 31 -23.59 34.93 -12.00
N SER A 32 -24.09 34.15 -11.03
CA SER A 32 -25.41 34.43 -10.47
C SER A 32 -25.41 34.10 -8.98
N THR A 33 -25.82 35.10 -8.22
CA THR A 33 -25.92 35.15 -6.77
C THR A 33 -27.15 34.37 -6.29
N SER A 34 -26.97 33.44 -5.35
CA SER A 34 -28.02 33.06 -4.41
C SER A 34 -27.44 32.35 -3.19
N SER A 35 -27.72 32.93 -2.04
CA SER A 35 -27.28 32.57 -0.70
C SER A 35 -27.85 31.22 -0.24
N ALA A 36 -26.98 30.25 0.01
CA ALA A 36 -27.20 29.17 0.97
C ALA A 36 -25.82 28.78 1.51
N ILE A 37 -25.64 28.83 2.82
CA ILE A 37 -24.45 28.32 3.50
C ILE A 37 -24.51 26.81 3.39
N MET A 38 -24.04 26.26 2.27
CA MET A 38 -23.57 24.89 2.21
C MET A 38 -22.17 24.90 2.84
N ALA A 39 -21.98 24.13 3.90
CA ALA A 39 -20.64 23.71 4.28
C ALA A 39 -20.02 23.07 3.04
N ALA A 40 -19.06 23.76 2.42
CA ALA A 40 -18.30 23.19 1.32
C ALA A 40 -17.71 21.88 1.86
N ALA A 41 -18.08 20.75 1.25
CA ALA A 41 -17.45 19.48 1.54
C ALA A 41 -15.95 19.69 1.25
N THR A 42 -15.16 19.85 2.30
CA THR A 42 -13.72 19.93 2.18
C THR A 42 -13.25 18.58 1.68
N GLU A 43 -12.62 18.57 0.52
CA GLU A 43 -11.99 17.40 -0.07
C GLU A 43 -11.13 16.69 1.00
N ALA A 44 -11.16 15.36 1.04
CA ALA A 44 -10.41 14.61 2.03
C ALA A 44 -8.92 14.97 1.95
N PRO A 45 -8.19 15.07 3.07
CA PRO A 45 -6.77 15.40 3.05
C PRO A 45 -5.96 14.30 2.34
N LEU A 46 -4.79 14.65 1.82
CA LEU A 46 -3.83 13.66 1.33
C LEU A 46 -3.46 12.68 2.45
N SER A 47 -3.15 11.43 2.08
CA SER A 47 -2.54 10.47 3.02
C SER A 47 -1.33 11.11 3.74
N PRO A 48 -1.20 10.94 5.08
CA PRO A 48 -0.18 11.64 5.84
C PRO A 48 1.22 11.16 5.48
N ALA A 49 2.23 11.94 5.87
CA ALA A 49 3.62 11.55 5.68
C ALA A 49 3.92 10.25 6.43
N THR A 50 4.73 9.37 5.83
CA THR A 50 5.13 8.11 6.47
C THR A 50 5.96 8.37 7.72
N ILE A 51 5.58 7.74 8.84
CA ILE A 51 6.26 7.89 10.14
C ILE A 51 7.15 6.68 10.39
N TRP A 52 8.43 6.77 10.00
CA TRP A 52 9.38 5.66 10.18
C TRP A 52 9.76 5.38 11.64
N GLY A 53 9.62 6.39 12.50
CA GLY A 53 10.06 6.36 13.89
C GLY A 53 11.59 6.45 14.06
N PRO A 54 12.10 6.40 15.30
CA PRO A 54 13.53 6.52 15.56
C PRO A 54 14.32 5.32 15.02
N LYS A 55 15.57 5.56 14.61
CA LYS A 55 16.48 4.48 14.21
C LYS A 55 16.78 3.58 15.42
N ILE A 56 16.61 2.28 15.25
CA ILE A 56 17.00 1.26 16.21
C ILE A 56 18.51 1.07 16.10
N SER A 57 19.25 1.27 17.18
CA SER A 57 20.71 1.23 17.17
C SER A 57 21.25 -0.18 16.93
N ASN A 58 20.61 -1.19 17.52
CA ASN A 58 20.96 -2.60 17.39
C ASN A 58 19.70 -3.43 17.09
N ILE A 59 19.40 -3.62 15.81
CA ILE A 59 18.16 -4.30 15.38
C ILE A 59 18.11 -5.76 15.82
N VAL A 60 19.26 -6.44 15.89
CA VAL A 60 19.34 -7.85 16.32
C VAL A 60 19.04 -8.00 17.80
N GLU A 61 19.54 -7.08 18.63
CA GLU A 61 19.23 -7.06 20.06
C GLU A 61 17.76 -6.71 20.30
N GLU A 62 17.21 -5.74 19.58
CA GLU A 62 15.78 -5.41 19.68
C GLU A 62 14.92 -6.62 19.24
N GLN A 63 15.28 -7.30 18.15
CA GLN A 63 14.61 -8.52 17.71
C GLN A 63 14.65 -9.61 18.78
N LYS A 64 15.80 -9.83 19.43
CA LYS A 64 15.95 -10.80 20.53
C LYS A 64 15.07 -10.45 21.74
N LYS A 65 15.01 -9.17 22.11
CA LYS A 65 14.11 -8.69 23.18
C LYS A 65 12.65 -9.01 22.83
N TYR A 66 12.18 -8.69 21.63
CA TYR A 66 10.82 -9.02 21.18
C TYR A 66 10.58 -10.53 21.09
N ASN A 67 11.59 -11.32 20.72
CA ASN A 67 11.51 -12.78 20.69
C ASN A 67 11.31 -13.40 22.07
N SER A 68 11.84 -12.76 23.12
CA SER A 68 11.68 -13.19 24.52
C SER A 68 10.31 -12.83 25.13
N GLN A 69 9.55 -11.97 24.47
CA GLN A 69 8.22 -11.55 24.93
C GLN A 69 7.12 -12.49 24.42
N THR A 70 6.01 -12.51 25.15
CA THR A 70 4.79 -13.20 24.72
C THR A 70 4.34 -12.67 23.36
N LYS A 71 3.96 -13.58 22.46
CA LYS A 71 3.42 -13.19 21.16
C LYS A 71 2.10 -12.44 21.37
N PRO A 72 1.96 -11.21 20.84
CA PRO A 72 0.69 -10.51 20.93
C PRO A 72 -0.37 -11.28 20.14
N ASP A 73 -1.61 -11.21 20.62
CA ASP A 73 -2.75 -11.66 19.84
C ASP A 73 -2.85 -10.84 18.54
N PHE A 74 -3.47 -11.45 17.53
CA PHE A 74 -3.60 -10.87 16.20
C PHE A 74 -5.03 -10.99 15.69
N ALA A 75 -5.56 -9.87 15.19
CA ALA A 75 -6.84 -9.81 14.50
C ALA A 75 -8.03 -10.51 15.21
N PRO A 76 -8.33 -10.16 16.49
CA PRO A 76 -9.50 -10.69 17.17
C PRO A 76 -10.79 -10.41 16.38
N THR A 77 -11.75 -11.33 16.48
CA THR A 77 -13.05 -11.19 15.83
C THR A 77 -14.07 -10.60 16.79
N ILE A 78 -14.84 -9.62 16.32
CA ILE A 78 -16.06 -9.11 16.95
C ILE A 78 -17.23 -9.56 16.07
N SER A 79 -18.06 -10.47 16.59
CA SER A 79 -19.25 -10.96 15.88
C SER A 79 -20.51 -10.29 16.42
N ALA A 80 -21.33 -9.72 15.55
CA ALA A 80 -22.64 -9.18 15.95
C ALA A 80 -23.55 -10.30 16.50
N LYS A 81 -23.40 -11.52 16.01
CA LYS A 81 -24.13 -12.69 16.52
C LYS A 81 -23.72 -13.04 17.94
N ASP A 82 -22.42 -13.08 18.23
CA ASP A 82 -21.91 -13.35 19.60
C ASP A 82 -22.32 -12.26 20.59
N LEU A 83 -22.52 -11.03 20.10
CA LEU A 83 -23.03 -9.90 20.88
C LEU A 83 -24.57 -9.86 21.00
N GLY A 84 -25.30 -10.74 20.30
CA GLY A 84 -26.77 -10.74 20.28
C GLY A 84 -27.39 -9.56 19.52
N LEU A 85 -26.67 -9.01 18.53
CA LEU A 85 -27.05 -7.84 17.73
C LEU A 85 -27.40 -8.19 16.27
N GLU A 86 -27.56 -9.48 15.96
CA GLU A 86 -27.87 -9.95 14.60
C GLU A 86 -29.20 -9.36 14.09
N GLY A 87 -29.22 -8.86 12.85
CA GLY A 87 -30.41 -8.28 12.22
C GLY A 87 -30.76 -6.83 12.60
N ASP A 88 -30.13 -6.26 13.63
CA ASP A 88 -30.46 -4.91 14.13
C ASP A 88 -29.34 -3.89 13.83
N LYS A 89 -29.51 -3.14 12.75
CA LYS A 89 -28.52 -2.13 12.30
C LYS A 89 -28.34 -0.99 13.30
N ASP A 90 -29.40 -0.59 14.01
CA ASP A 90 -29.36 0.52 14.96
C ASP A 90 -28.63 0.10 16.24
N ALA A 91 -28.90 -1.11 16.75
CA ALA A 91 -28.18 -1.67 17.88
C ALA A 91 -26.70 -1.92 17.55
N GLN A 92 -26.39 -2.38 16.33
CA GLN A 92 -25.01 -2.52 15.85
C GLN A 92 -24.27 -1.18 15.81
N LEU A 93 -24.89 -0.14 15.24
CA LEU A 93 -24.30 1.20 15.20
C LEU A 93 -24.09 1.77 16.61
N LYS A 94 -25.07 1.59 17.50
CA LYS A 94 -24.97 1.97 18.90
C LYS A 94 -23.80 1.28 19.60
N TYR A 95 -23.65 -0.03 19.43
CA TYR A 95 -22.52 -0.79 19.99
C TYR A 95 -21.17 -0.23 19.51
N VAL A 96 -21.02 0.01 18.21
CA VAL A 96 -19.79 0.57 17.64
C VAL A 96 -19.48 1.94 18.23
N THR A 97 -20.51 2.79 18.39
CA THR A 97 -20.37 4.12 18.98
C THR A 97 -19.94 4.05 20.45
N GLU A 98 -20.60 3.23 21.25
CA GLU A 98 -20.33 3.10 22.70
C GLU A 98 -18.98 2.43 23.00
N ASN A 99 -18.49 1.58 22.09
CA ASN A 99 -17.23 0.83 22.25
C ASN A 99 -16.10 1.35 21.34
N ALA A 100 -16.23 2.55 20.77
CA ALA A 100 -15.32 3.06 19.76
C ALA A 100 -13.84 3.06 20.21
N MET A 101 -13.57 3.55 21.42
CA MET A 101 -12.20 3.59 21.97
C MET A 101 -11.62 2.20 22.23
N ASP A 102 -12.44 1.26 22.70
CA ASP A 102 -12.01 -0.12 22.96
C ASP A 102 -11.70 -0.85 21.65
N ILE A 103 -12.52 -0.65 20.62
CA ILE A 103 -12.28 -1.17 19.26
C ILE A 103 -10.96 -0.64 18.69
N LYS A 104 -10.73 0.68 18.77
CA LYS A 104 -9.48 1.31 18.29
C LYS A 104 -8.27 0.83 19.08
N THR A 105 -8.42 0.65 20.40
CA THR A 105 -7.37 0.08 21.25
C THR A 105 -7.05 -1.36 20.84
N LYS A 106 -8.08 -2.20 20.60
CA LYS A 106 -7.90 -3.56 20.08
C LYS A 106 -7.19 -3.56 18.73
N MET A 107 -7.54 -2.66 17.81
CA MET A 107 -6.85 -2.53 16.52
C MET A 107 -5.36 -2.22 16.71
N VAL A 108 -5.02 -1.26 17.58
CA VAL A 108 -3.62 -0.89 17.87
C VAL A 108 -2.85 -2.04 18.52
N GLU A 109 -3.44 -2.71 19.50
CA GLU A 109 -2.80 -3.80 20.25
C GLU A 109 -2.64 -5.08 19.42
N ASN A 110 -3.60 -5.36 18.53
CA ASN A 110 -3.70 -6.63 17.82
C ASN A 110 -3.44 -6.51 16.31
N GLY A 111 -3.03 -5.33 15.84
CA GLY A 111 -2.78 -5.00 14.43
C GLY A 111 -4.04 -4.88 13.56
N ALA A 112 -5.10 -5.61 13.88
CA ALA A 112 -6.38 -5.55 13.19
C ALA A 112 -7.54 -5.99 14.10
N VAL A 113 -8.77 -5.77 13.66
CA VAL A 113 -10.01 -6.31 14.23
C VAL A 113 -10.90 -6.77 13.07
N ILE A 114 -11.42 -7.99 13.15
CA ILE A 114 -12.33 -8.56 12.16
C ILE A 114 -13.75 -8.43 12.68
N PHE A 115 -14.61 -7.72 11.96
CA PHE A 115 -16.03 -7.62 12.23
C PHE A 115 -16.78 -8.63 11.38
N ARG A 116 -17.63 -9.44 12.01
CA ARG A 116 -18.46 -10.45 11.33
C ARG A 116 -19.93 -10.34 11.72
N ASP A 117 -20.79 -10.77 10.81
CA ASP A 117 -22.24 -10.87 11.00
C ASP A 117 -22.96 -9.51 11.18
N PHE A 118 -22.32 -8.41 10.77
CA PHE A 118 -22.90 -7.08 10.83
C PHE A 118 -23.73 -6.77 9.58
N GLU A 119 -24.99 -6.45 9.80
CA GLU A 119 -25.93 -5.99 8.77
C GLU A 119 -25.69 -4.53 8.38
N LEU A 120 -25.16 -3.74 9.33
CA LEU A 120 -24.84 -2.33 9.16
C LEU A 120 -23.95 -2.11 7.93
N MET A 121 -22.92 -2.95 7.74
CA MET A 121 -21.85 -2.70 6.77
C MET A 121 -22.06 -3.39 5.41
N LYS A 122 -23.21 -4.03 5.18
CA LYS A 122 -23.54 -4.66 3.89
C LYS A 122 -23.66 -3.67 2.73
N GLU A 123 -23.93 -2.40 3.04
CA GLU A 123 -24.03 -1.32 2.07
C GLU A 123 -23.06 -0.19 2.41
N GLN A 124 -22.65 0.55 1.39
CA GLN A 124 -21.66 1.62 1.54
C GLN A 124 -22.09 2.67 2.58
N GLU A 125 -23.38 3.06 2.63
CA GLU A 125 -23.86 4.04 3.61
C GLU A 125 -23.61 3.59 5.05
N GLY A 126 -23.91 2.33 5.38
CA GLY A 126 -23.69 1.83 6.73
C GLY A 126 -22.23 1.51 7.03
N PHE A 127 -21.42 1.17 6.01
CA PHE A 127 -19.96 1.13 6.14
C PHE A 127 -19.37 2.51 6.48
N VAL A 128 -19.90 3.59 5.88
CA VAL A 128 -19.53 4.97 6.23
C VAL A 128 -19.89 5.29 7.68
N LYS A 129 -21.15 5.03 8.08
CA LYS A 129 -21.59 5.22 9.47
C LYS A 129 -20.75 4.44 10.47
N PHE A 130 -20.29 3.24 10.13
CA PHE A 130 -19.42 2.42 10.97
C PHE A 130 -18.11 3.13 11.30
N TYR A 131 -17.34 3.56 10.29
CA TYR A 131 -16.03 4.18 10.57
C TYR A 131 -16.18 5.61 11.13
N GLU A 132 -17.28 6.31 10.81
CA GLU A 132 -17.62 7.60 11.42
C GLU A 132 -17.93 7.45 12.91
N ALA A 133 -18.69 6.42 13.31
CA ALA A 133 -18.98 6.11 14.71
C ALA A 133 -17.72 5.75 15.51
N LEU A 134 -16.70 5.21 14.84
CA LEU A 134 -15.39 4.99 15.45
C LEU A 134 -14.55 6.27 15.57
N GLY A 135 -14.93 7.36 14.89
CA GLY A 135 -14.14 8.58 14.81
C GLY A 135 -12.88 8.42 13.95
N MET A 136 -12.94 7.58 12.91
CA MET A 136 -11.84 7.42 11.96
C MET A 136 -11.81 8.61 10.99
N LYS A 137 -10.64 9.21 10.78
CA LYS A 137 -10.47 10.41 9.95
C LYS A 137 -10.01 9.99 8.56
N THR A 138 -10.84 10.17 7.55
CA THR A 138 -10.55 9.73 6.17
C THR A 138 -9.42 10.53 5.54
N CYS A 139 -8.65 9.88 4.67
CA CYS A 139 -7.69 10.53 3.79
C CYS A 139 -7.76 9.93 2.38
N LEU A 140 -7.16 10.62 1.42
CA LEU A 140 -7.01 10.14 0.05
C LEU A 140 -6.02 8.97 0.00
N ASP A 141 -6.15 8.15 -1.05
CA ASP A 141 -5.22 7.07 -1.37
C ASP A 141 -3.77 7.59 -1.50
N PRO A 142 -2.74 6.87 -1.01
CA PRO A 142 -1.34 7.29 -1.15
C PRO A 142 -0.89 7.51 -2.60
N LEU A 143 -1.52 6.81 -3.55
CA LEU A 143 -1.25 6.94 -4.98
C LEU A 143 -2.09 8.03 -5.66
N HIS A 144 -2.85 8.84 -4.91
CA HIS A 144 -3.75 9.84 -5.49
C HIS A 144 -3.07 10.81 -6.46
N SER A 145 -1.81 11.20 -6.20
CA SER A 145 -1.04 12.09 -7.09
C SER A 145 -0.59 11.42 -8.39
N VAL A 146 -0.59 10.09 -8.46
CA VAL A 146 -0.05 9.34 -9.61
C VAL A 146 -1.09 8.50 -10.34
N SER A 147 -2.20 8.16 -9.69
CA SER A 147 -3.30 7.40 -10.29
C SER A 147 -4.63 7.66 -9.60
N ALA A 148 -5.70 7.80 -10.38
CA ALA A 148 -7.06 7.82 -9.85
C ALA A 148 -7.55 6.38 -9.65
N ARG A 149 -7.70 5.95 -8.39
CA ARG A 149 -8.35 4.67 -8.07
C ARG A 149 -9.87 4.82 -8.23
N PRO A 150 -10.56 3.86 -8.88
CA PRO A 150 -12.01 3.86 -8.94
C PRO A 150 -12.64 3.81 -7.54
N THR A 151 -13.78 4.46 -7.37
CA THR A 151 -14.58 4.42 -6.15
C THR A 151 -15.72 3.42 -6.31
N VAL A 152 -16.19 2.84 -5.20
CA VAL A 152 -17.18 1.75 -5.20
C VAL A 152 -18.53 2.13 -5.82
N ASP A 153 -18.88 3.41 -5.76
CA ASP A 153 -20.10 3.98 -6.36
C ASP A 153 -19.83 4.77 -7.65
N GLY A 154 -18.58 4.78 -8.13
CA GLY A 154 -18.17 5.51 -9.34
C GLY A 154 -18.20 7.03 -9.22
N LYS A 155 -18.43 7.58 -8.02
CA LYS A 155 -18.44 9.03 -7.81
C LYS A 155 -17.02 9.54 -7.58
N LYS A 156 -16.66 10.59 -8.31
CA LYS A 156 -15.51 11.44 -8.00
C LYS A 156 -15.74 11.97 -6.58
N ASP A 157 -14.79 11.78 -5.67
CA ASP A 157 -14.83 12.22 -4.26
C ASP A 157 -15.53 11.29 -3.26
N SER A 158 -15.87 10.06 -3.66
CA SER A 158 -16.33 9.05 -2.70
C SER A 158 -15.15 8.54 -1.84
N PRO A 159 -15.32 8.42 -0.50
CA PRO A 159 -14.25 8.02 0.42
C PRO A 159 -13.95 6.52 0.38
N VAL A 160 -14.75 5.74 -0.37
CA VAL A 160 -14.63 4.29 -0.44
C VAL A 160 -14.12 3.88 -1.83
N TYR A 161 -12.88 3.43 -1.87
CA TYR A 161 -12.22 2.99 -3.09
C TYR A 161 -12.53 1.53 -3.39
N GLU A 162 -12.55 1.17 -4.68
CA GLU A 162 -12.61 -0.22 -5.08
C GLU A 162 -11.29 -0.93 -4.75
N ALA A 163 -11.40 -2.09 -4.09
CA ALA A 163 -10.32 -3.05 -4.08
C ALA A 163 -10.19 -3.73 -5.46
N VAL A 164 -9.18 -4.58 -5.65
CA VAL A 164 -8.99 -5.30 -6.92
C VAL A 164 -10.10 -6.35 -7.11
N ASN A 165 -11.16 -5.97 -7.82
CA ASN A 165 -12.37 -6.78 -8.03
C ASN A 165 -12.46 -7.41 -9.43
N LYS A 166 -11.64 -6.96 -10.39
CA LYS A 166 -11.69 -7.40 -11.81
C LYS A 166 -11.46 -8.90 -11.95
N GLU A 167 -12.40 -9.61 -12.58
CA GLU A 167 -12.32 -11.05 -12.85
C GLU A 167 -11.12 -11.42 -13.75
N SER A 168 -10.67 -10.52 -14.63
CA SER A 168 -9.45 -10.76 -15.44
C SER A 168 -8.18 -10.92 -14.58
N ARG A 169 -8.22 -10.45 -13.32
CA ARG A 169 -7.13 -10.61 -12.32
C ARG A 169 -7.40 -11.74 -11.32
N LYS A 170 -8.24 -12.71 -11.65
CA LYS A 170 -8.63 -13.79 -10.73
C LYS A 170 -7.49 -14.73 -10.32
N ASN A 171 -6.53 -14.96 -11.22
CA ASN A 171 -5.32 -15.75 -10.98
C ASN A 171 -4.21 -14.95 -10.29
N PHE A 172 -4.37 -13.63 -10.15
CA PHE A 172 -3.34 -12.80 -9.54
C PHE A 172 -3.37 -12.94 -8.01
N PHE A 173 -2.36 -13.53 -7.42
CA PHE A 173 -2.16 -13.45 -5.97
C PHE A 173 -1.55 -12.09 -5.65
N ILE A 174 -2.27 -11.25 -4.88
CA ILE A 174 -1.72 -9.98 -4.41
C ILE A 174 -0.89 -10.30 -3.17
N GLY A 175 0.44 -10.20 -3.31
CA GLY A 175 1.36 -10.46 -2.22
C GLY A 175 1.15 -9.51 -1.04
N MET A 176 1.48 -9.98 0.16
CA MET A 176 1.46 -9.19 1.39
C MET A 176 2.26 -7.89 1.26
N HIS A 177 1.63 -6.78 1.62
CA HIS A 177 2.19 -5.42 1.61
C HIS A 177 1.53 -4.56 2.69
N ASN A 178 2.12 -3.40 2.95
CA ASN A 178 1.45 -2.29 3.64
C ASN A 178 1.09 -1.23 2.58
N GLU A 179 0.05 -0.43 2.82
CA GLU A 179 -0.30 0.62 1.88
C GLU A 179 0.63 1.82 2.10
N PHE A 180 1.56 2.09 1.19
CA PHE A 180 2.40 3.30 1.21
C PHE A 180 3.16 3.50 -0.11
N VAL A 181 3.66 4.73 -0.32
CA VAL A 181 4.48 5.13 -1.49
C VAL A 181 5.87 5.63 -1.07
N GLY A 182 6.36 5.16 0.08
CA GLY A 182 7.57 5.64 0.75
C GLY A 182 7.34 6.95 1.50
N THR A 183 6.84 8.00 0.83
CA THR A 183 6.64 9.33 1.42
C THR A 183 5.30 9.51 2.14
N ARG A 184 4.27 8.73 1.76
CA ARG A 184 2.94 8.78 2.35
C ARG A 184 2.42 7.38 2.68
N ALA A 185 1.75 7.27 3.82
CA ALA A 185 1.12 6.04 4.29
C ALA A 185 -0.07 6.38 5.20
N PRO A 186 -1.28 5.82 4.98
CA PRO A 186 -2.39 5.98 5.91
C PRO A 186 -2.03 5.33 7.23
N ARG A 187 -2.59 5.85 8.34
CA ARG A 187 -2.43 5.20 9.64
C ARG A 187 -3.23 3.93 9.75
N ALA A 188 -4.43 3.90 9.21
CA ALA A 188 -5.29 2.73 9.27
C ALA A 188 -6.08 2.57 7.97
N ALA A 189 -6.71 1.40 7.84
CA ALA A 189 -7.61 1.10 6.74
C ALA A 189 -8.79 0.26 7.25
N ALA A 190 -9.94 0.37 6.60
CA ALA A 190 -11.06 -0.54 6.78
C ALA A 190 -11.42 -1.15 5.43
N PHE A 191 -11.30 -2.48 5.33
CA PHE A 191 -11.70 -3.23 4.14
C PHE A 191 -13.05 -3.86 4.37
N VAL A 192 -13.99 -3.66 3.44
CA VAL A 192 -15.36 -4.17 3.53
C VAL A 192 -15.67 -5.10 2.38
N CYS A 193 -16.41 -6.17 2.67
CA CYS A 193 -16.94 -7.08 1.66
C CYS A 193 -18.41 -6.76 1.38
N PHE A 194 -18.72 -6.18 0.21
CA PHE A 194 -20.09 -5.99 -0.28
C PHE A 194 -20.58 -7.18 -1.10
N LYS A 195 -19.66 -7.99 -1.64
CA LYS A 195 -19.95 -9.26 -2.30
C LYS A 195 -18.71 -10.14 -2.27
N ALA A 196 -18.83 -11.32 -1.64
CA ALA A 196 -17.78 -12.32 -1.64
C ALA A 196 -17.65 -12.99 -3.01
N ALA A 197 -16.43 -13.40 -3.37
CA ALA A 197 -16.21 -14.28 -4.53
C ALA A 197 -16.84 -15.65 -4.31
N GLU A 198 -17.30 -16.27 -5.39
CA GLU A 198 -17.94 -17.59 -5.41
C GLU A 198 -17.00 -18.67 -4.87
N THR A 199 -15.71 -18.61 -5.22
CA THR A 199 -14.66 -19.43 -4.58
C THR A 199 -13.38 -18.63 -4.35
N GLY A 200 -12.58 -19.01 -3.35
CA GLY A 200 -11.32 -18.33 -3.00
C GLY A 200 -11.50 -16.86 -2.62
N GLY A 201 -10.53 -16.01 -2.95
CA GLY A 201 -10.62 -14.56 -2.78
C GLY A 201 -10.56 -14.11 -1.32
N GLU A 202 -9.97 -14.93 -0.45
CA GLU A 202 -9.72 -14.57 0.93
C GLU A 202 -8.93 -13.25 0.99
N PHE A 203 -9.36 -12.38 1.89
CA PHE A 203 -8.57 -11.22 2.30
C PHE A 203 -7.48 -11.73 3.22
N LEU A 204 -6.23 -11.46 2.85
CA LEU A 204 -5.08 -11.97 3.58
C LEU A 204 -4.61 -10.89 4.54
N ILE A 205 -4.31 -11.25 5.78
CA ILE A 205 -3.70 -10.36 6.76
C ILE A 205 -2.54 -11.05 7.45
N ALA A 206 -1.49 -10.31 7.81
CA ALA A 206 -0.37 -10.83 8.58
C ALA A 206 0.17 -9.78 9.56
N ASP A 207 0.57 -10.24 10.75
CA ASP A 207 1.16 -9.37 11.77
C ASP A 207 2.65 -9.13 11.45
N GLY A 208 2.99 -7.89 11.09
CA GLY A 208 4.36 -7.51 10.81
C GLY A 208 5.29 -7.64 12.03
N ARG A 209 4.77 -7.63 13.26
CA ARG A 209 5.57 -7.93 14.46
C ARG A 209 6.00 -9.39 14.47
N SER A 210 5.09 -10.27 14.08
CA SER A 210 5.35 -11.71 14.00
C SER A 210 6.35 -12.04 12.89
N ILE A 211 6.24 -11.37 11.74
CA ILE A 211 7.22 -11.49 10.65
C ILE A 211 8.59 -10.97 11.11
N PHE A 212 8.66 -9.80 11.74
CA PHE A 212 9.92 -9.28 12.29
C PHE A 212 10.58 -10.28 13.24
N ARG A 213 9.82 -10.94 14.12
CA ARG A 213 10.32 -11.95 15.05
C ARG A 213 10.85 -13.21 14.37
N ASP A 214 10.13 -13.69 13.37
CA ASP A 214 10.37 -14.98 12.72
C ASP A 214 11.45 -14.93 11.61
N LEU A 215 11.79 -13.74 11.10
CA LEU A 215 12.90 -13.59 10.16
C LEU A 215 14.25 -13.94 10.83
N LYS A 216 15.16 -14.54 10.07
CA LYS A 216 16.52 -14.82 10.58
C LYS A 216 17.21 -13.50 10.94
N SER A 217 17.91 -13.47 12.08
CA SER A 217 18.50 -12.25 12.62
C SER A 217 19.56 -11.62 11.69
N ASP A 218 20.34 -12.45 10.99
CA ASP A 218 21.32 -11.99 10.01
C ASP A 218 20.67 -11.30 8.80
N LEU A 219 19.55 -11.86 8.31
CA LEU A 219 18.76 -11.24 7.26
C LEU A 219 18.12 -9.93 7.73
N VAL A 220 17.56 -9.88 8.94
CA VAL A 220 17.04 -8.65 9.53
C VAL A 220 18.12 -7.58 9.65
N GLU A 221 19.30 -7.94 10.14
CA GLU A 221 20.45 -7.02 10.23
C GLU A 221 20.86 -6.49 8.86
N LYS A 222 21.00 -7.38 7.86
CA LYS A 222 21.35 -7.04 6.48
C LYS A 222 20.33 -6.08 5.86
N LEU A 223 19.04 -6.41 5.94
CA LEU A 223 17.94 -5.60 5.41
C LEU A 223 17.82 -4.24 6.10
N TYR A 224 17.95 -4.21 7.43
CA TYR A 224 17.82 -2.97 8.20
C TYR A 224 19.00 -2.02 7.95
N ASN A 225 20.23 -2.54 7.93
CA ASN A 225 21.43 -1.72 7.74
C ASN A 225 21.60 -1.23 6.30
N ARG A 226 21.18 -2.02 5.30
CA ARG A 226 21.27 -1.64 3.89
C ARG A 226 20.02 -0.92 3.37
N SER A 227 18.94 -0.87 4.16
CA SER A 227 17.60 -0.46 3.71
C SER A 227 17.11 -1.30 2.53
N ILE A 228 15.91 -0.98 2.04
CA ILE A 228 15.35 -1.52 0.80
C ILE A 228 14.89 -0.37 -0.10
N ARG A 229 14.75 -0.64 -1.40
CA ARG A 229 14.11 0.29 -2.34
C ARG A 229 13.44 -0.49 -3.47
N TYR A 230 12.39 0.09 -4.05
CA TYR A 230 11.63 -0.55 -5.12
C TYR A 230 11.89 0.12 -6.48
N SER A 231 11.88 -0.69 -7.54
CA SER A 231 11.79 -0.21 -8.91
C SER A 231 10.36 0.25 -9.19
N VAL A 232 10.19 1.51 -9.55
CA VAL A 232 8.88 2.11 -9.82
C VAL A 232 8.49 1.95 -11.30
N MET A 233 9.49 1.98 -12.18
CA MET A 233 9.26 2.00 -13.63
C MET A 233 10.50 1.52 -14.39
N GLU A 234 10.25 0.85 -15.50
CA GLU A 234 11.26 0.47 -16.48
C GLU A 234 10.90 1.08 -17.84
N LEU A 235 11.81 1.85 -18.42
CA LEU A 235 11.65 2.46 -19.75
C LEU A 235 12.55 1.73 -20.78
N PRO A 236 12.08 0.65 -21.42
CA PRO A 236 12.88 -0.20 -22.30
C PRO A 236 12.97 0.34 -23.74
N PHE A 237 12.94 1.67 -23.93
CA PHE A 237 12.86 2.30 -25.26
C PHE A 237 14.20 2.81 -25.78
N PHE A 238 15.30 2.49 -25.10
CA PHE A 238 16.60 3.12 -25.31
C PHE A 238 17.66 2.20 -25.94
N GLY A 239 17.28 1.03 -26.47
CA GLY A 239 18.21 0.12 -27.16
C GLY A 239 18.93 0.75 -28.37
N TRP A 240 18.33 1.77 -29.02
CA TRP A 240 18.99 2.50 -30.11
C TRP A 240 20.25 3.26 -29.68
N LEU A 241 20.43 3.53 -28.38
CA LEU A 241 21.62 4.21 -27.84
C LEU A 241 22.90 3.41 -28.08
N GLU A 242 22.82 2.09 -28.27
CA GLU A 242 23.98 1.24 -28.59
C GLU A 242 24.57 1.55 -29.97
N ASN A 243 23.77 2.09 -30.89
CA ASN A 243 24.20 2.46 -32.23
C ASN A 243 24.76 3.89 -32.32
N VAL A 244 24.83 4.62 -31.20
CA VAL A 244 25.37 5.98 -31.14
C VAL A 244 26.89 5.93 -30.95
N PRO A 245 27.68 6.71 -31.71
CA PRO A 245 29.13 6.75 -31.54
C PRO A 245 29.55 7.07 -30.08
N ASN A 246 30.50 6.30 -29.55
CA ASN A 246 31.00 6.40 -28.16
C ASN A 246 31.20 7.83 -27.60
N PRO A 247 31.82 8.81 -28.30
CA PRO A 247 32.01 10.15 -27.73
C PRO A 247 30.71 10.92 -27.51
N LEU A 248 29.61 10.54 -28.17
CA LEU A 248 28.30 11.18 -28.04
C LEU A 248 27.35 10.43 -27.10
N GLN A 249 27.64 9.15 -26.81
CA GLN A 249 26.74 8.27 -26.08
C GLN A 249 26.55 8.73 -24.62
N ALA A 250 27.63 8.96 -23.88
CA ALA A 250 27.56 9.36 -22.47
C ALA A 250 26.89 10.75 -22.25
N PRO A 251 27.23 11.81 -23.00
CA PRO A 251 26.52 13.10 -22.90
C PRO A 251 25.02 12.97 -23.21
N LEU A 252 24.66 12.17 -24.22
CA LEU A 252 23.27 11.94 -24.61
C LEU A 252 22.49 11.17 -23.53
N MET A 253 23.09 10.14 -22.94
CA MET A 253 22.53 9.41 -21.81
C MET A 253 22.29 10.33 -20.60
N GLY A 254 23.21 11.25 -20.32
CA GLY A 254 23.04 12.27 -19.28
C GLY A 254 21.86 13.21 -19.55
N ALA A 255 21.73 13.69 -20.79
CA ALA A 255 20.62 14.56 -21.19
C ALA A 255 19.25 13.86 -21.11
N ILE A 256 19.15 12.61 -21.55
CA ILE A 256 17.92 11.81 -21.45
C ILE A 256 17.53 11.59 -19.99
N LYS A 257 18.48 11.19 -19.14
CA LYS A 257 18.26 11.02 -17.70
C LYS A 257 17.75 12.32 -17.06
N GLY A 258 18.36 13.46 -17.39
CA GLY A 258 17.95 14.77 -16.87
C GLY A 258 16.52 15.15 -17.26
N LEU A 259 16.15 14.99 -18.53
CA LEU A 259 14.80 15.27 -19.03
C LEU A 259 13.75 14.35 -18.40
N ALA A 260 14.03 13.05 -18.32
CA ALA A 260 13.13 12.09 -17.69
C ALA A 260 12.94 12.38 -16.19
N SER A 261 14.01 12.74 -15.48
CA SER A 261 13.94 13.09 -14.05
C SER A 261 13.07 14.32 -13.83
N ALA A 262 13.25 15.37 -14.63
CA ALA A 262 12.44 16.59 -14.56
C ALA A 262 10.96 16.31 -14.85
N ALA A 263 10.67 15.48 -15.85
CA ALA A 263 9.30 15.10 -16.19
C ALA A 263 8.61 14.34 -15.05
N ILE A 264 9.29 13.36 -14.43
CA ILE A 264 8.72 12.57 -13.33
C ILE A 264 8.52 13.45 -12.09
N ASN A 265 9.53 14.20 -11.67
CA ASN A 265 9.45 15.09 -10.49
C ASN A 265 8.41 16.20 -10.65
N SER A 266 8.02 16.56 -11.88
CA SER A 266 6.92 17.53 -12.10
C SER A 266 5.52 16.95 -11.85
N LYS A 267 5.39 15.62 -11.77
CA LYS A 267 4.11 14.90 -11.69
C LYS A 267 3.89 14.12 -10.41
N VAL A 268 4.96 13.80 -9.67
CA VAL A 268 4.87 12.95 -8.48
C VAL A 268 5.49 13.65 -7.28
N ASP A 269 4.90 13.46 -6.10
CA ASP A 269 5.34 14.08 -4.84
C ASP A 269 6.51 13.34 -4.16
N PHE A 270 7.27 12.55 -4.92
CA PHE A 270 8.42 11.81 -4.40
C PHE A 270 9.60 11.90 -5.37
N SER A 271 10.81 11.90 -4.82
CA SER A 271 12.01 11.85 -5.63
C SER A 271 12.21 10.46 -6.20
N VAL A 272 12.60 10.38 -7.48
CA VAL A 272 13.07 9.15 -8.10
C VAL A 272 14.54 9.30 -8.46
N ASP A 273 15.31 8.22 -8.26
CA ASP A 273 16.64 8.12 -8.86
C ASP A 273 16.53 7.33 -10.16
N LEU A 274 16.99 7.92 -11.25
CA LEU A 274 16.97 7.28 -12.56
C LEU A 274 18.31 6.59 -12.83
N GLN A 275 18.31 5.28 -13.04
CA GLN A 275 19.52 4.51 -13.29
C GLN A 275 19.46 3.85 -14.66
N TRP A 276 20.59 3.85 -15.36
CA TRP A 276 20.72 3.09 -16.61
C TRP A 276 20.95 1.63 -16.27
N GLY A 277 20.18 0.75 -16.89
CA GLY A 277 20.30 -0.70 -16.78
C GLY A 277 20.15 -1.37 -18.14
N GLU A 278 20.23 -2.70 -18.14
CA GLU A 278 20.03 -3.56 -19.30
C GLU A 278 19.08 -4.70 -18.88
N GLY A 279 18.14 -5.07 -19.75
CA GLY A 279 17.17 -6.11 -19.43
C GLY A 279 16.37 -6.64 -20.63
N GLY A 280 15.65 -7.74 -20.42
CA GLY A 280 14.91 -8.45 -21.47
C GLY A 280 15.75 -9.47 -22.24
N TYR A 281 15.17 -10.10 -23.27
CA TYR A 281 15.81 -11.18 -24.05
C TYR A 281 17.08 -10.70 -24.80
N ASP A 282 17.13 -9.40 -25.16
CA ASP A 282 18.22 -8.80 -25.94
C ASP A 282 19.08 -7.80 -25.15
N ASN A 283 19.04 -7.81 -23.80
CA ASN A 283 19.77 -6.85 -22.94
C ASN A 283 19.55 -5.38 -23.33
N VAL A 284 18.32 -5.03 -23.69
CA VAL A 284 17.98 -3.70 -24.19
C VAL A 284 18.32 -2.66 -23.13
N LYS A 285 19.08 -1.62 -23.52
CA LYS A 285 19.30 -0.46 -22.65
C LYS A 285 17.98 0.16 -22.21
N MET A 286 17.85 0.32 -20.90
CA MET A 286 16.63 0.80 -20.26
C MET A 286 16.96 1.81 -19.16
N LEU A 287 16.03 2.72 -18.92
CA LEU A 287 16.12 3.65 -17.80
C LEU A 287 15.16 3.17 -16.72
N GLN A 288 15.71 2.85 -15.55
CA GLN A 288 14.97 2.37 -14.39
C GLN A 288 14.77 3.52 -13.40
N ALA A 289 13.54 3.70 -12.93
CA ALA A 289 13.26 4.64 -11.85
C ALA A 289 13.24 3.89 -10.52
N ARG A 290 14.13 4.26 -9.61
CA ARG A 290 14.21 3.70 -8.26
C ARG A 290 13.64 4.69 -7.25
N ALA A 291 12.81 4.19 -6.36
CA ALA A 291 12.33 4.96 -5.22
C ALA A 291 13.48 5.26 -4.24
N PRO A 292 13.32 6.22 -3.32
CA PRO A 292 14.26 6.44 -2.23
C PRO A 292 14.38 5.20 -1.34
N SER A 293 15.55 5.01 -0.75
CA SER A 293 15.80 3.92 0.19
C SER A 293 15.01 4.13 1.48
N GLN A 294 14.43 3.04 1.99
CA GLN A 294 13.55 3.04 3.15
C GLN A 294 13.85 1.85 4.06
N PRO A 295 13.72 2.01 5.38
CA PRO A 295 13.94 0.90 6.29
C PRO A 295 12.81 -0.13 6.12
N PRO A 296 13.10 -1.44 6.22
CA PRO A 296 12.09 -2.49 6.14
C PRO A 296 11.35 -2.73 7.48
N ILE A 297 11.86 -2.12 8.56
CA ILE A 297 11.28 -2.16 9.91
C ILE A 297 10.93 -0.74 10.33
N VAL A 298 9.67 -0.52 10.70
CA VAL A 298 9.17 0.74 11.27
C VAL A 298 9.09 0.63 12.78
N VAL A 299 9.29 1.74 13.50
CA VAL A 299 8.91 1.84 14.92
C VAL A 299 7.50 2.40 14.99
N HIS A 300 6.55 1.58 15.45
CA HIS A 300 5.14 1.90 15.44
C HIS A 300 4.85 3.20 16.21
N PRO A 301 4.15 4.19 15.61
CA PRO A 301 4.10 5.55 16.16
C PRO A 301 3.25 5.71 17.43
N VAL A 302 2.52 4.66 17.86
CA VAL A 302 1.75 4.68 19.11
C VAL A 302 2.42 3.82 20.18
N THR A 303 2.64 2.55 19.87
CA THR A 303 3.14 1.54 20.83
C THR A 303 4.66 1.48 20.93
N GLY A 304 5.38 2.00 19.93
CA GLY A 304 6.84 1.87 19.84
C GLY A 304 7.34 0.51 19.36
N ASP A 305 6.44 -0.39 18.92
CA ASP A 305 6.86 -1.73 18.49
C ASP A 305 7.60 -1.70 17.14
N PRO A 306 8.75 -2.37 16.99
CA PRO A 306 9.37 -2.65 15.71
C PRO A 306 8.48 -3.60 14.93
N THR A 307 8.11 -3.19 13.72
CA THR A 307 7.20 -3.94 12.87
C THR A 307 7.76 -4.04 11.46
N TRP A 308 7.69 -5.22 10.85
CA TRP A 308 7.93 -5.39 9.42
C TRP A 308 6.90 -4.56 8.62
N PHE A 309 7.40 -3.56 7.90
CA PHE A 309 6.61 -2.59 7.15
C PHE A 309 7.23 -2.41 5.77
N CYS A 310 6.79 -3.22 4.82
CA CYS A 310 7.58 -3.51 3.63
C CYS A 310 6.74 -4.17 2.53
N ASN A 311 7.07 -3.92 1.27
CA ASN A 311 6.36 -4.48 0.12
C ASN A 311 7.19 -5.52 -0.66
N VAL A 312 8.28 -6.05 -0.08
CA VAL A 312 9.17 -7.00 -0.75
C VAL A 312 8.40 -8.21 -1.27
N HIS A 313 7.56 -8.80 -0.42
CA HIS A 313 6.79 -9.99 -0.76
C HIS A 313 5.82 -9.75 -1.93
N SER A 314 5.23 -8.56 -2.02
CA SER A 314 4.32 -8.18 -3.12
C SER A 314 5.06 -7.88 -4.42
N HIS A 315 6.11 -7.06 -4.39
CA HIS A 315 6.73 -6.51 -5.59
C HIS A 315 7.92 -7.29 -6.14
N SER A 316 8.57 -8.16 -5.35
CA SER A 316 9.70 -8.97 -5.83
C SER A 316 9.36 -9.70 -7.13
N SER A 317 10.16 -9.52 -8.16
CA SER A 317 9.98 -10.13 -9.47
C SER A 317 10.07 -11.65 -9.40
N LYS A 318 11.01 -12.18 -8.60
CA LYS A 318 11.15 -13.61 -8.33
C LYS A 318 9.87 -14.18 -7.72
N LEU A 319 9.42 -13.62 -6.59
CA LEU A 319 8.25 -14.13 -5.87
C LEU A 319 6.96 -13.98 -6.69
N ARG A 320 6.82 -12.90 -7.48
CA ARG A 320 5.70 -12.77 -8.42
C ARG A 320 5.70 -13.87 -9.47
N LYS A 321 6.86 -14.18 -10.08
CA LYS A 321 7.00 -15.27 -11.06
C LYS A 321 6.69 -16.64 -10.45
N ASP A 322 7.14 -16.89 -9.22
CA ASP A 322 6.86 -18.15 -8.52
C ASP A 322 5.34 -18.32 -8.27
N ARG A 323 4.65 -17.22 -7.91
CA ARG A 323 3.19 -17.20 -7.78
C ARG A 323 2.48 -17.37 -9.13
N GLU A 324 2.94 -16.72 -10.19
CA GLU A 324 2.41 -16.89 -11.55
C GLU A 324 2.58 -18.35 -12.04
N ALA A 325 3.70 -19.00 -11.71
CA ALA A 325 3.91 -20.41 -12.03
C ALA A 325 2.92 -21.33 -11.28
N LYS A 326 2.53 -20.95 -10.06
CA LYS A 326 1.59 -21.71 -9.21
C LYS A 326 0.12 -21.47 -9.58
N TYR A 327 -0.26 -20.22 -9.83
CA TYR A 327 -1.66 -19.80 -9.97
C TYR A 327 -2.05 -19.45 -11.42
N GLY A 328 -1.09 -19.38 -12.33
CA GLY A 328 -1.25 -18.94 -13.70
C GLY A 328 -0.85 -17.47 -13.89
N ALA A 329 -0.37 -17.15 -15.10
CA ALA A 329 0.03 -15.79 -15.45
C ALA A 329 -1.15 -14.81 -15.41
N GLU A 330 -0.86 -13.56 -15.06
CA GLU A 330 -1.82 -12.47 -15.25
C GLU A 330 -2.16 -12.34 -16.75
N ARG A 331 -3.44 -12.20 -17.07
CA ARG A 331 -3.84 -11.76 -18.41
C ARG A 331 -3.61 -10.25 -18.50
N PHE A 332 -2.47 -9.86 -19.07
CA PHE A 332 -2.20 -8.45 -19.38
C PHE A 332 -3.06 -8.02 -20.58
N GLU A 333 -3.99 -7.10 -20.37
CA GLU A 333 -4.88 -6.60 -21.42
C GLU A 333 -4.35 -5.30 -22.09
N ASP A 334 -3.31 -4.65 -21.53
CA ASP A 334 -2.76 -3.39 -22.06
C ASP A 334 -1.22 -3.33 -22.11
N GLY A 335 -0.69 -2.43 -22.96
CA GLY A 335 0.75 -2.21 -23.13
C GLY A 335 1.44 -1.48 -21.97
N ALA A 336 0.68 -0.89 -21.03
CA ALA A 336 1.22 -0.25 -19.83
C ALA A 336 1.87 -1.28 -18.88
N SER A 337 1.42 -2.53 -18.94
CA SER A 337 2.02 -3.67 -18.23
C SER A 337 3.50 -3.92 -18.50
N GLN A 338 4.02 -3.54 -19.68
CA GLN A 338 5.44 -3.72 -20.02
C GLN A 338 6.36 -2.65 -19.42
N ILE A 339 5.80 -1.51 -18.98
CA ILE A 339 6.52 -0.36 -18.39
C ILE A 339 6.58 -0.48 -16.85
N ASN A 340 5.60 -1.17 -16.25
CA ASN A 340 5.41 -1.27 -14.80
C ASN A 340 5.91 -2.60 -14.22
N LYS A 341 7.14 -3.01 -14.53
CA LYS A 341 7.79 -4.13 -13.84
C LYS A 341 8.42 -3.64 -12.55
N SER A 342 7.69 -3.84 -11.44
CA SER A 342 8.23 -3.57 -10.10
C SER A 342 9.19 -4.67 -9.67
N ASP A 343 10.25 -4.32 -8.96
CA ASP A 343 11.15 -5.27 -8.30
C ASP A 343 11.78 -4.62 -7.08
N MET A 344 12.48 -5.39 -6.26
CA MET A 344 12.94 -5.00 -4.93
C MET A 344 14.44 -5.21 -4.76
N PHE A 345 15.11 -4.19 -4.27
CA PHE A 345 16.56 -4.14 -4.09
C PHE A 345 16.90 -3.70 -2.68
N TYR A 346 18.14 -3.92 -2.27
CA TYR A 346 18.71 -3.21 -1.13
C TYR A 346 18.78 -1.71 -1.42
N GLY A 347 18.80 -0.89 -0.37
CA GLY A 347 18.86 0.57 -0.49
C GLY A 347 20.13 1.10 -1.13
N ASP A 348 21.15 0.26 -1.29
CA ASP A 348 22.42 0.51 -2.00
C ASP A 348 22.41 -0.07 -3.43
N ASP A 349 21.24 -0.40 -3.97
CA ASP A 349 20.99 -1.01 -5.29
C ASP A 349 21.50 -2.46 -5.45
N GLY A 350 22.04 -3.08 -4.41
CA GLY A 350 22.39 -4.49 -4.47
C GLY A 350 21.14 -5.39 -4.55
N ASP A 351 21.30 -6.53 -5.22
CA ASP A 351 20.22 -7.52 -5.33
C ASP A 351 19.94 -8.23 -4.00
N ILE A 352 18.67 -8.53 -3.76
CA ILE A 352 18.24 -9.44 -2.71
C ILE A 352 18.35 -10.86 -3.27
N SER A 353 19.08 -11.74 -2.58
CA SER A 353 19.30 -13.12 -3.05
C SER A 353 17.99 -13.91 -3.11
N ASP A 354 17.92 -14.89 -4.00
CA ASP A 354 16.76 -15.78 -4.12
C ASP A 354 16.51 -16.52 -2.80
N GLU A 355 17.57 -16.93 -2.09
CA GLU A 355 17.46 -17.61 -0.78
C GLU A 355 16.88 -16.68 0.30
N ASP A 356 17.26 -15.40 0.30
CA ASP A 356 16.68 -14.39 1.21
C ASP A 356 15.19 -14.15 0.86
N LEU A 357 14.85 -14.09 -0.42
CA LEU A 357 13.48 -13.91 -0.91
C LEU A 357 12.59 -15.10 -0.55
N GLU A 358 13.08 -16.32 -0.74
CA GLU A 358 12.40 -17.56 -0.37
C GLU A 358 12.16 -17.62 1.14
N HIS A 359 13.18 -17.29 1.96
CA HIS A 359 13.02 -17.22 3.42
C HIS A 359 11.97 -16.17 3.84
N MET A 360 11.94 -15.01 3.18
CA MET A 360 10.91 -13.98 3.43
C MET A 360 9.51 -14.44 3.04
N ASP A 361 9.36 -15.17 1.93
CA ASP A 361 8.09 -15.76 1.50
C ASP A 361 7.59 -16.80 2.51
N GLU A 362 8.47 -17.73 2.93
CA GLU A 362 8.16 -18.75 3.94
C GLU A 362 7.68 -18.14 5.26
N VAL A 363 8.42 -17.16 5.81
CA VAL A 363 8.06 -16.49 7.06
C VAL A 363 6.77 -15.68 6.91
N THR A 364 6.60 -14.98 5.78
CA THR A 364 5.39 -14.21 5.51
C THR A 364 4.19 -15.14 5.48
N MET A 365 4.22 -16.17 4.63
CA MET A 365 3.12 -17.11 4.44
C MET A 365 2.80 -17.93 5.68
N LYS A 366 3.79 -18.27 6.52
CA LYS A 366 3.58 -18.87 7.85
C LYS A 366 2.72 -18.01 8.78
N ASN A 367 2.81 -16.68 8.64
CA ASN A 367 2.11 -15.72 9.49
C ASN A 367 0.84 -15.13 8.82
N VAL A 368 0.46 -15.59 7.63
CA VAL A 368 -0.78 -15.16 6.97
C VAL A 368 -2.00 -15.84 7.59
N GLN A 369 -2.99 -15.02 7.95
CA GLN A 369 -4.35 -15.46 8.22
C GLN A 369 -5.22 -15.22 6.98
N PHE A 370 -5.92 -16.27 6.55
CA PHE A 370 -6.83 -16.25 5.41
C PHE A 370 -8.25 -15.90 5.90
N VAL A 371 -8.70 -14.67 5.64
CA VAL A 371 -10.02 -14.21 6.03
C VAL A 371 -10.97 -14.36 4.85
N LYS A 372 -11.75 -15.44 4.83
CA LYS A 372 -12.89 -15.57 3.92
C LYS A 372 -14.01 -14.65 4.43
N MET A 373 -14.01 -13.43 3.93
CA MET A 373 -15.00 -12.41 4.25
C MET A 373 -16.33 -12.75 3.59
N THR A 374 -17.43 -12.55 4.31
CA THR A 374 -18.80 -12.57 3.80
C THR A 374 -19.36 -11.15 3.69
N GLU A 375 -20.51 -11.01 3.03
CA GLU A 375 -21.17 -9.71 2.87
C GLU A 375 -21.40 -9.01 4.22
N GLY A 376 -20.93 -7.77 4.35
CA GLY A 376 -20.99 -6.98 5.58
C GLY A 376 -19.77 -7.14 6.51
N ASP A 377 -18.91 -8.14 6.28
CA ASP A 377 -17.68 -8.27 7.07
C ASP A 377 -16.75 -7.08 6.80
N VAL A 378 -16.09 -6.62 7.86
CA VAL A 378 -15.06 -5.57 7.80
C VAL A 378 -13.79 -6.02 8.49
N VAL A 379 -12.64 -5.76 7.87
CA VAL A 379 -11.34 -5.84 8.53
C VAL A 379 -10.83 -4.43 8.74
N LEU A 380 -10.87 -3.96 9.99
CA LEU A 380 -10.26 -2.70 10.41
C LEU A 380 -8.82 -2.98 10.83
N LEU A 381 -7.84 -2.34 10.21
CA LEU A 381 -6.43 -2.63 10.44
C LEU A 381 -5.59 -1.37 10.69
N ASP A 382 -4.58 -1.52 11.55
CA ASP A 382 -3.49 -0.57 11.67
C ASP A 382 -2.46 -0.87 10.57
N ASN A 383 -2.34 0.04 9.61
CA ASN A 383 -1.51 -0.15 8.41
C ASN A 383 -0.02 -0.31 8.75
N TYR A 384 0.44 0.16 9.91
CA TYR A 384 1.84 0.05 10.33
C TYR A 384 2.14 -1.26 11.04
N LYS A 385 1.12 -2.05 11.39
CA LYS A 385 1.26 -3.36 12.04
C LYS A 385 0.81 -4.51 11.17
N CYS A 386 -0.24 -4.31 10.38
CA CYS A 386 -0.89 -5.34 9.61
C CYS A 386 -0.52 -5.21 8.14
N MET A 387 0.18 -6.20 7.62
CA MET A 387 0.26 -6.39 6.18
C MET A 387 -1.06 -6.96 5.67
N HIS A 388 -1.40 -6.70 4.42
CA HIS A 388 -2.55 -7.28 3.78
C HIS A 388 -2.26 -7.70 2.34
N GLY A 389 -3.12 -8.58 1.81
CA GLY A 389 -3.01 -9.14 0.48
C GLY A 389 -4.33 -9.75 0.05
N ARG A 390 -4.31 -10.48 -1.07
CA ARG A 390 -5.51 -11.12 -1.61
C ARG A 390 -5.15 -12.43 -2.27
N ASN A 391 -5.87 -13.48 -1.90
CA ASN A 391 -5.75 -14.76 -2.58
C ASN A 391 -6.35 -14.71 -4.00
N VAL A 392 -6.08 -15.75 -4.78
CA VAL A 392 -6.76 -16.00 -6.06
C VAL A 392 -8.22 -16.35 -5.84
N PHE A 393 -9.07 -16.12 -6.83
CA PHE A 393 -10.51 -16.33 -6.73
C PHE A 393 -11.11 -16.81 -8.04
N ASP A 394 -12.39 -17.20 -8.03
CA ASP A 394 -13.21 -17.34 -9.24
C ASP A 394 -14.54 -16.62 -9.08
N GLY A 395 -15.05 -16.14 -10.22
CA GLY A 395 -16.30 -15.42 -10.35
C GLY A 395 -16.18 -13.93 -10.00
N THR A 396 -17.26 -13.35 -9.47
CA THR A 396 -17.39 -11.90 -9.26
C THR A 396 -17.37 -11.54 -7.78
N ARG A 397 -16.73 -10.42 -7.45
CA ARG A 397 -16.62 -9.92 -6.08
C ARG A 397 -16.72 -8.40 -6.03
N LYS A 398 -17.08 -7.87 -4.88
CA LYS A 398 -17.15 -6.42 -4.63
C LYS A 398 -16.62 -6.13 -3.24
N HIS A 399 -15.36 -5.74 -3.15
CA HIS A 399 -14.75 -5.25 -1.92
C HIS A 399 -14.39 -3.78 -2.06
N GLY A 400 -14.50 -3.05 -0.95
CA GLY A 400 -14.13 -1.65 -0.83
C GLY A 400 -13.08 -1.44 0.25
N VAL A 401 -12.45 -0.27 0.22
CA VAL A 401 -11.54 0.18 1.28
C VAL A 401 -11.72 1.67 1.55
N ALA A 402 -11.65 2.05 2.82
CA ALA A 402 -11.47 3.44 3.26
C ALA A 402 -10.09 3.57 3.93
N TRP A 403 -9.38 4.66 3.63
CA TRP A 403 -8.08 4.98 4.19
C TRP A 403 -8.20 6.07 5.24
N PHE A 404 -7.40 5.98 6.31
CA PHE A 404 -7.48 6.91 7.42
C PHE A 404 -6.13 7.57 7.75
N GLU A 405 -6.13 8.89 7.94
CA GLU A 405 -4.96 9.62 8.43
C GLU A 405 -4.70 9.42 9.93
N GLY A 406 -5.73 8.98 10.66
CA GLY A 406 -5.70 8.74 12.10
C GLY A 406 -7.12 8.56 12.64
N TRP A 407 -7.28 8.70 13.95
CA TRP A 407 -8.58 8.60 14.62
C TRP A 407 -8.68 9.52 15.84
N GLU A 408 -9.91 9.80 16.27
CA GLU A 408 -10.16 10.46 17.55
C GLU A 408 -9.62 9.62 18.70
N GLY A 409 -8.83 10.20 19.60
CA GLY A 409 -8.21 9.48 20.71
C GLY A 409 -6.80 8.95 20.45
N GLU A 410 -6.23 9.10 19.24
CA GLU A 410 -4.89 8.57 18.93
C GLU A 410 -3.78 9.22 19.78
N GLU A 411 -3.83 10.53 19.97
CA GLU A 411 -2.81 11.27 20.74
C GLU A 411 -2.84 10.92 22.23
N GLU A 412 -4.03 10.68 22.78
CA GLU A 412 -4.22 10.16 24.13
C GLU A 412 -3.63 8.76 24.28
N MET A 413 -3.85 7.88 23.29
CA MET A 413 -3.20 6.56 23.26
C MET A 413 -1.68 6.70 23.22
N LYS A 414 -1.13 7.54 22.34
CA LYS A 414 0.33 7.78 22.26
C LYS A 414 0.92 8.17 23.62
N LYS A 415 0.27 9.10 24.33
CA LYS A 415 0.69 9.53 25.67
C LYS A 415 0.64 8.40 26.69
N LYS A 416 -0.41 7.59 26.66
CA LYS A 416 -0.55 6.41 27.55
C LYS A 416 0.60 5.42 27.33
N TYR A 417 0.83 5.01 26.08
CA TYR A 417 1.89 4.06 25.74
C TYR A 417 3.30 4.60 26.04
N ALA A 418 3.54 5.90 25.80
CA ALA A 418 4.80 6.52 26.18
C ALA A 418 5.00 6.56 27.70
N GLY A 419 3.94 6.81 28.47
CA GLY A 419 3.97 6.76 29.94
C GLY A 419 4.25 5.35 30.48
N ASP A 420 3.59 4.33 29.92
CA ASP A 420 3.80 2.93 30.29
C ASP A 420 5.23 2.46 29.96
N ALA A 421 5.78 2.90 28.81
CA ALA A 421 7.17 2.65 28.46
C ALA A 421 8.16 3.33 29.41
N ALA A 422 7.88 4.56 29.87
CA ALA A 422 8.72 5.25 30.85
C ALA A 422 8.67 4.57 32.24
N ALA A 423 7.50 4.07 32.64
CA ALA A 423 7.33 3.37 33.93
C ALA A 423 8.03 2.01 33.98
N THR A 424 8.18 1.32 32.85
CA THR A 424 8.89 0.03 32.75
C THR A 424 10.41 0.16 32.73
N VAL A 425 10.95 1.38 32.52
CA VAL A 425 12.39 1.68 32.49
C VAL A 425 12.86 2.32 33.81
N ALA A 426 11.96 2.74 34.69
CA ALA A 426 12.30 3.27 36.00
C ALA A 426 12.76 2.13 36.95
N PRO A 427 13.94 2.25 37.59
CA PRO A 427 14.57 1.19 38.38
C PRO A 427 13.87 0.85 39.69
#